data_AF-A0A2H0LZ25-F1
#
_entry.id   AF-A0A2H0LZ25-F1
#
_cell.length_a   1.000
_cell.length_b   1.000
_cell.length_c   1.000
_cell.angle_alpha   90.00
_cell.angle_beta   90.00
_cell.angle_gamma   90.00
#
_symmetry.space_group_name_H-M   'P 1'
#
loop_
_entity.id
_entity.type
_entity.pdbx_description
1 polymer ?
#
loop_
_entity_poly.entity_id
_entity_poly.type
_entity_poly.pdbx_seq_one_letter_code
_entity_poly.pdbx_strand_id
1 'polypeptide(L)'
;MKRTAFVLIFVFCALINSPAQAQADDKGMARFNMMRKHEKMWHKMGFEDMLFMKARFIMANADEIGLSDEQIEKIKTLKMSAKKNLIKKDADIKILALDIKAELSKEEINLSTVNGLIDKKYAAKTQKAKDLAASYVSLKKVLSKEQCTKLKELWECSMSGTVKCVMMPEESAGMMPPEQEMERESE
;
A
#
# COMPACT_ATOMS: atom_id res chain seq x y z
N MET A 1 -1.88 80.61 0.99
CA MET A 1 -0.87 79.60 0.59
C MET A 1 -0.51 78.73 1.78
N LYS A 2 -0.78 77.42 1.66
CA LYS A 2 0.00 76.29 2.19
C LYS A 2 0.28 76.21 3.70
N ARG A 3 -0.70 75.73 4.50
CA ARG A 3 -0.47 74.85 5.66
C ARG A 3 -1.65 73.87 5.84
N THR A 4 -1.98 73.18 4.76
CA THR A 4 -2.59 71.85 4.82
C THR A 4 -1.54 70.84 5.23
N ALA A 5 -2.03 69.71 5.75
CA ALA A 5 -1.32 68.44 5.86
C ALA A 5 -0.29 68.37 6.98
N PHE A 6 -0.67 67.87 8.16
CA PHE A 6 0.23 66.96 8.88
C PHE A 6 -0.43 66.09 9.97
N VAL A 7 -1.66 66.36 10.42
CA VAL A 7 -2.14 65.73 11.67
C VAL A 7 -3.29 64.73 11.52
N LEU A 8 -3.98 64.67 10.39
CA LEU A 8 -5.15 63.77 10.22
C LEU A 8 -4.88 62.54 9.33
N ILE A 9 -3.61 62.15 9.14
CA ILE A 9 -3.19 60.85 8.59
C ILE A 9 -2.41 60.09 9.67
N PHE A 10 -2.93 60.08 10.90
CA PHE A 10 -2.41 59.22 11.97
C PHE A 10 -3.51 58.35 12.61
N VAL A 11 -4.77 58.55 12.23
CA VAL A 11 -5.91 57.81 12.79
C VAL A 11 -6.29 56.59 11.93
N PHE A 12 -5.80 56.48 10.68
CA PHE A 12 -6.26 55.43 9.76
C PHE A 12 -5.34 54.19 9.64
N CYS A 13 -4.11 54.21 10.17
CA CYS A 13 -3.20 53.07 10.04
C CYS A 13 -3.13 52.14 11.26
N ALA A 14 -3.91 52.42 12.32
CA ALA A 14 -3.94 51.58 13.52
C ALA A 14 -4.95 50.42 13.45
N LEU A 15 -5.70 50.25 12.34
CA LEU A 15 -6.76 49.24 12.22
C LEU A 15 -6.50 48.12 11.19
N ILE A 16 -5.33 48.05 10.54
CA ILE A 16 -5.09 47.04 9.49
C ILE A 16 -4.04 45.99 9.87
N ASN A 17 -3.25 46.20 10.93
CA ASN A 17 -2.31 45.19 11.41
C ASN A 17 -2.80 44.52 12.69
N SER A 18 -3.90 43.78 12.58
CA SER A 18 -4.13 42.65 13.49
C SER A 18 -3.16 41.52 13.09
N PRO A 19 -2.22 41.09 13.94
CA PRO A 19 -1.46 39.86 13.74
C PRO A 19 -2.38 38.66 14.06
N ALA A 20 -3.45 38.49 13.29
CA ALA A 20 -4.48 37.47 13.54
C ALA A 20 -4.61 36.44 12.40
N GLN A 21 -3.65 36.39 11.47
CA GLN A 21 -3.59 35.34 10.44
C GLN A 21 -2.15 34.87 10.23
N ALA A 22 -1.54 34.37 11.29
CA ALA A 22 -0.38 33.49 11.19
C ALA A 22 -0.47 32.36 12.23
N GLN A 23 -1.66 31.80 12.42
CA GLN A 23 -1.77 30.41 12.84
C GLN A 23 -1.72 29.58 11.56
N ALA A 24 -0.52 29.44 10.98
CA ALA A 24 -0.23 28.27 10.17
C ALA A 24 -0.47 27.08 11.10
N ASP A 25 -1.49 26.27 10.79
CA ASP A 25 -1.85 25.14 11.62
C ASP A 25 -0.69 24.14 11.59
N ASP A 26 -0.05 23.93 12.73
CA ASP A 26 0.99 22.91 12.88
C ASP A 26 0.45 21.50 12.47
N LYS A 27 -0.87 21.33 12.54
CA LYS A 27 -1.63 20.17 12.06
C LYS A 27 -1.54 19.97 10.54
N GLY A 28 -1.54 21.03 9.73
CA GLY A 28 -1.49 20.94 8.27
C GLY A 28 -0.11 20.49 7.78
N MET A 29 0.94 21.00 8.41
CA MET A 29 2.33 20.60 8.12
C MET A 29 2.62 19.17 8.57
N ALA A 30 2.12 18.74 9.74
CA ALA A 30 2.22 17.36 10.20
C ALA A 30 1.47 16.38 9.27
N ARG A 31 0.26 16.74 8.81
CA ARG A 31 -0.55 15.95 7.86
C ARG A 31 0.13 15.84 6.49
N PHE A 32 0.76 16.91 6.00
CA PHE A 32 1.48 16.93 4.73
C PHE A 32 2.76 16.08 4.76
N ASN A 33 3.53 16.15 5.86
CA ASN A 33 4.75 15.35 6.01
C ASN A 33 4.46 13.85 6.22
N MET A 34 3.37 13.51 6.91
CA MET A 34 2.86 12.13 7.02
C MET A 34 2.36 11.59 5.66
N MET A 35 1.68 12.41 4.85
CA MET A 35 1.29 12.01 3.48
C MET A 35 2.50 11.69 2.60
N ARG A 36 3.56 12.51 2.64
CA ARG A 36 4.80 12.25 1.87
C ARG A 36 5.54 10.98 2.29
N LYS A 37 5.57 10.66 3.60
CA LYS A 37 6.16 9.40 4.09
C LYS A 37 5.34 8.18 3.66
N HIS A 38 4.02 8.31 3.64
CA HIS A 38 3.12 7.25 3.19
C HIS A 38 3.20 7.05 1.66
N GLU A 39 3.27 8.12 0.87
CA GLU A 39 3.44 8.06 -0.59
C GLU A 39 4.68 7.24 -1.00
N LYS A 40 5.81 7.43 -0.28
CA LYS A 40 7.03 6.63 -0.48
C LYS A 40 6.88 5.15 -0.06
N MET A 41 6.02 4.84 0.91
CA MET A 41 5.76 3.48 1.37
C MET A 41 4.88 2.71 0.37
N TRP A 42 3.91 3.38 -0.25
CA TRP A 42 3.01 2.78 -1.23
C TRP A 42 3.68 2.44 -2.56
N HIS A 43 4.70 3.21 -2.96
CA HIS A 43 5.51 2.90 -4.15
C HIS A 43 6.37 1.63 -3.99
N LYS A 44 6.59 1.15 -2.77
CA LYS A 44 7.35 -0.08 -2.51
C LYS A 44 6.48 -1.32 -2.26
N MET A 45 5.18 -1.17 -2.09
CA MET A 45 4.27 -2.30 -1.82
C MET A 45 3.80 -2.96 -3.12
N GLY A 46 3.91 -4.29 -3.17
CA GLY A 46 3.35 -5.08 -4.26
C GLY A 46 1.83 -5.26 -4.16
N PHE A 47 1.20 -5.76 -5.22
CA PHE A 47 -0.23 -6.10 -5.22
C PHE A 47 -0.61 -7.12 -4.14
N GLU A 48 0.32 -7.99 -3.80
CA GLU A 48 0.19 -8.97 -2.72
C GLU A 48 0.03 -8.29 -1.36
N ASP A 49 0.93 -7.36 -1.04
CA ASP A 49 0.92 -6.61 0.21
C ASP A 49 -0.37 -5.81 0.33
N MET A 50 -0.80 -5.16 -0.75
CA MET A 50 -2.05 -4.41 -0.78
C MET A 50 -3.26 -5.29 -0.43
N LEU A 51 -3.33 -6.51 -0.99
CA LEU A 51 -4.42 -7.45 -0.71
C LEU A 51 -4.43 -7.87 0.76
N PHE A 52 -3.29 -8.35 1.28
CA PHE A 52 -3.22 -8.89 2.63
C PHE A 52 -3.30 -7.81 3.71
N MET A 53 -2.71 -6.64 3.48
CA MET A 53 -2.86 -5.48 4.35
C MET A 53 -4.32 -5.06 4.43
N LYS A 54 -5.01 -4.96 3.28
CA LYS A 54 -6.43 -4.59 3.26
C LYS A 54 -7.30 -5.61 3.98
N ALA A 55 -7.09 -6.91 3.72
CA ALA A 55 -7.83 -7.97 4.40
C ALA A 55 -7.58 -7.97 5.91
N ARG A 56 -6.33 -7.79 6.35
CA ARG A 56 -5.98 -7.69 7.78
C ARG A 56 -6.65 -6.48 8.42
N PHE A 57 -6.61 -5.32 7.76
CA PHE A 57 -7.25 -4.10 8.25
C PHE A 57 -8.76 -4.25 8.40
N ILE A 58 -9.43 -4.87 7.42
CA ILE A 58 -10.87 -5.16 7.50
C ILE A 58 -11.18 -6.10 8.69
N MET A 59 -10.39 -7.15 8.87
CA MET A 59 -10.58 -8.09 9.98
C MET A 59 -10.30 -7.47 11.35
N ALA A 60 -9.31 -6.59 11.46
CA ALA A 60 -8.97 -5.92 12.72
C ALA A 60 -10.06 -4.95 13.19
N ASN A 61 -10.88 -4.43 12.27
CA ASN A 61 -11.97 -3.49 12.57
C ASN A 61 -13.34 -4.13 12.30
N ALA A 62 -13.43 -5.46 12.33
CA ALA A 62 -14.64 -6.21 11.98
C ALA A 62 -15.85 -5.78 12.83
N ASP A 63 -15.64 -5.63 14.14
CA ASP A 63 -16.69 -5.24 15.09
C ASP A 63 -17.13 -3.78 14.87
N GLU A 64 -16.18 -2.88 14.62
CA GLU A 64 -16.45 -1.43 14.43
C GLU A 64 -17.22 -1.15 13.13
N ILE A 65 -16.91 -1.87 12.06
CA ILE A 65 -17.63 -1.73 10.78
C ILE A 65 -18.88 -2.61 10.72
N GLY A 66 -19.12 -3.47 11.73
CA GLY A 66 -20.27 -4.35 11.82
C GLY A 66 -20.29 -5.42 10.72
N LEU A 67 -19.21 -6.20 10.61
CA LEU A 67 -19.20 -7.37 9.73
C LEU A 67 -20.07 -8.49 10.32
N SER A 68 -20.82 -9.18 9.47
CA SER A 68 -21.47 -10.44 9.87
C SER A 68 -20.47 -11.60 9.90
N ASP A 69 -20.78 -12.64 10.67
CA ASP A 69 -19.98 -13.87 10.72
C ASP A 69 -19.77 -14.48 9.32
N GLU A 70 -20.79 -14.42 8.46
CA GLU A 70 -20.68 -14.86 7.07
C GLU A 70 -19.67 -14.04 6.26
N GLN A 71 -19.60 -12.72 6.46
CA GLN A 71 -18.63 -11.86 5.80
C GLN A 71 -17.21 -12.15 6.31
N ILE A 72 -17.06 -12.36 7.61
CA ILE A 72 -15.77 -12.70 8.24
C ILE A 72 -15.24 -14.02 7.66
N GLU A 73 -16.06 -15.06 7.59
CA GLU A 73 -15.65 -16.36 7.04
C GLU A 73 -15.34 -16.28 5.53
N LYS A 74 -16.10 -15.48 4.76
CA LYS A 74 -15.79 -15.21 3.35
C LYS A 74 -14.43 -14.52 3.20
N ILE A 75 -14.11 -13.54 4.04
CA ILE A 75 -12.82 -12.82 4.01
C ILE A 75 -11.66 -13.76 4.39
N LYS A 76 -11.82 -14.57 5.45
CA LYS A 76 -10.82 -15.58 5.85
C LYS A 76 -10.57 -16.58 4.73
N THR A 77 -11.63 -17.11 4.14
CA THR A 77 -11.55 -18.08 3.03
C THR A 77 -10.84 -17.47 1.82
N LEU A 78 -11.20 -16.24 1.43
CA LEU A 78 -10.55 -15.52 0.34
C LEU A 78 -9.06 -15.27 0.61
N LYS A 79 -8.71 -14.84 1.83
CA LYS A 79 -7.32 -14.64 2.25
C LYS A 79 -6.52 -15.94 2.15
N MET A 80 -7.08 -17.05 2.65
CA MET A 80 -6.41 -18.35 2.64
C MET A 80 -6.29 -18.94 1.24
N SER A 81 -7.32 -18.83 0.40
CA SER A 81 -7.27 -19.31 -0.98
C SER A 81 -6.29 -18.49 -1.82
N ALA A 82 -6.28 -17.16 -1.67
CA ALA A 82 -5.31 -16.29 -2.32
C ALA A 82 -3.88 -16.63 -1.91
N LYS A 83 -3.61 -16.81 -0.60
CA LYS A 83 -2.28 -17.20 -0.11
C LYS A 83 -1.83 -18.57 -0.65
N LYS A 84 -2.73 -19.56 -0.69
CA LYS A 84 -2.43 -20.89 -1.26
C LYS A 84 -2.11 -20.81 -2.75
N ASN A 85 -2.92 -20.07 -3.52
CA ASN A 85 -2.69 -19.90 -4.96
C ASN A 85 -1.36 -19.19 -5.23
N LEU A 86 -1.06 -18.16 -4.45
CA LEU A 86 0.18 -17.41 -4.55
C LEU A 86 1.41 -18.29 -4.34
N ILE A 87 1.43 -19.11 -3.26
CA ILE A 87 2.54 -20.04 -2.98
C ILE A 87 2.77 -20.98 -4.17
N LYS A 88 1.69 -21.52 -4.76
CA LYS A 88 1.78 -22.38 -5.95
C LYS A 88 2.39 -21.65 -7.13
N LYS A 89 1.88 -20.45 -7.44
CA LYS A 89 2.40 -19.63 -8.56
C LYS A 89 3.87 -19.24 -8.36
N ASP A 90 4.27 -18.93 -7.14
CA ASP A 90 5.68 -18.63 -6.84
C ASP A 90 6.57 -19.85 -6.98
N ALA A 91 6.08 -21.04 -6.58
CA ALA A 91 6.78 -22.29 -6.85
C ALA A 91 6.93 -22.54 -8.36
N ASP A 92 5.86 -22.38 -9.15
CA ASP A 92 5.91 -22.54 -10.61
C ASP A 92 6.91 -21.58 -11.26
N ILE A 93 6.93 -20.30 -10.82
CA ILE A 93 7.87 -19.29 -11.32
C ILE A 93 9.31 -19.66 -10.96
N LYS A 94 9.56 -20.19 -9.76
CA LYS A 94 10.89 -20.66 -9.32
C LYS A 94 11.35 -21.87 -10.11
N ILE A 95 10.46 -22.86 -10.35
CA ILE A 95 10.76 -24.02 -11.19
C ILE A 95 11.15 -23.58 -12.59
N LEU A 96 10.36 -22.71 -13.23
CA LEU A 96 10.68 -22.17 -14.56
C LEU A 96 12.01 -21.41 -14.58
N ALA A 97 12.36 -20.70 -13.49
CA ALA A 97 13.66 -20.04 -13.39
C ALA A 97 14.82 -21.04 -13.30
N LEU A 98 14.65 -22.15 -12.58
CA LEU A 98 15.63 -23.23 -12.53
C LEU A 98 15.76 -23.93 -13.87
N ASP A 99 14.66 -24.18 -14.58
CA ASP A 99 14.67 -24.77 -15.93
C ASP A 99 15.44 -23.88 -16.92
N ILE A 100 15.23 -22.56 -16.87
CA ILE A 100 16.00 -21.60 -17.67
C ILE A 100 17.49 -21.70 -17.33
N LYS A 101 17.84 -21.72 -16.04
CA LYS A 101 19.23 -21.82 -15.59
C LYS A 101 19.88 -23.14 -16.05
N ALA A 102 19.14 -24.25 -15.97
CA ALA A 102 19.59 -25.55 -16.43
C ALA A 102 19.83 -25.56 -17.95
N GLU A 103 18.92 -24.98 -18.75
CA GLU A 103 19.10 -24.89 -20.21
C GLU A 103 20.32 -24.04 -20.60
N LEU A 104 20.56 -22.93 -19.89
CA LEU A 104 21.70 -22.06 -20.12
C LEU A 104 23.04 -22.66 -19.67
N SER A 105 23.02 -23.68 -18.82
CA SER A 105 24.23 -24.38 -18.35
C SER A 105 24.72 -25.50 -19.28
N LYS A 106 23.98 -25.80 -20.36
CA LYS A 106 24.37 -26.82 -21.35
C LYS A 106 25.50 -26.31 -22.26
N GLU A 107 26.33 -27.22 -22.75
CA GLU A 107 27.39 -26.90 -23.72
C GLU A 107 26.83 -26.31 -25.03
N GLU A 108 25.72 -26.88 -25.53
CA GLU A 108 24.97 -26.33 -26.66
C GLU A 108 23.65 -25.72 -26.16
N ILE A 109 23.51 -24.40 -26.30
CA ILE A 109 22.33 -23.66 -25.84
C ILE A 109 21.27 -23.61 -26.96
N ASN A 110 20.09 -24.14 -26.68
CA ASN A 110 18.93 -23.98 -27.55
C ASN A 110 18.13 -22.71 -27.19
N LEU A 111 18.40 -21.62 -27.92
CA LEU A 111 17.74 -20.33 -27.70
C LEU A 111 16.20 -20.40 -27.82
N SER A 112 15.67 -21.25 -28.69
CA SER A 112 14.22 -21.44 -28.85
C SER A 112 13.58 -21.99 -27.57
N THR A 113 14.22 -23.00 -26.96
CA THR A 113 13.78 -23.57 -25.68
C THR A 113 13.86 -22.55 -24.55
N VAL A 114 14.97 -21.80 -24.46
CA VAL A 114 15.14 -20.74 -23.45
C VAL A 114 14.04 -19.68 -23.57
N ASN A 115 13.78 -19.18 -24.77
CA ASN A 115 12.71 -18.19 -25.00
C ASN A 115 11.33 -18.74 -24.60
N GLY A 116 11.02 -19.99 -24.96
CA GLY A 116 9.77 -20.63 -24.54
C GLY A 116 9.61 -20.75 -23.02
N LEU A 117 10.68 -21.00 -22.28
CA LEU A 117 10.67 -21.02 -20.81
C LEU A 117 10.50 -19.61 -20.21
N ILE A 118 11.16 -18.60 -20.80
CA ILE A 118 11.01 -17.19 -20.43
C ILE A 118 9.55 -16.74 -20.60
N ASP A 119 8.94 -17.05 -21.76
CA ASP A 119 7.55 -16.70 -22.03
C ASP A 119 6.59 -17.33 -21.03
N LYS A 120 6.79 -18.62 -20.71
CA LYS A 120 6.03 -19.33 -19.67
C LYS A 120 6.19 -18.65 -18.30
N LYS A 121 7.41 -18.25 -17.93
CA LYS A 121 7.70 -17.58 -16.65
C LYS A 121 6.97 -16.23 -16.55
N TYR A 122 6.99 -15.42 -17.61
CA TYR A 122 6.30 -14.13 -17.62
C TYR A 122 4.78 -14.27 -17.75
N ALA A 123 4.28 -15.30 -18.44
CA ALA A 123 2.86 -15.63 -18.44
C ALA A 123 2.38 -16.01 -17.03
N ALA A 124 3.15 -16.80 -16.29
CA ALA A 124 2.86 -17.15 -14.90
C ALA A 124 2.85 -15.92 -13.97
N LYS A 125 3.83 -15.01 -14.10
CA LYS A 125 3.86 -13.73 -13.37
C LYS A 125 2.65 -12.85 -13.69
N THR A 126 2.28 -12.75 -14.96
CA THR A 126 1.11 -11.99 -15.41
C THR A 126 -0.17 -12.56 -14.81
N GLN A 127 -0.33 -13.88 -14.82
CA GLN A 127 -1.49 -14.52 -14.24
C GLN A 127 -1.55 -14.33 -12.72
N LYS A 128 -0.41 -14.43 -12.02
CA LYS A 128 -0.32 -14.12 -10.58
C LYS A 128 -0.84 -12.71 -10.27
N ALA A 129 -0.46 -11.71 -11.06
CA ALA A 129 -0.94 -10.32 -10.87
C ALA A 129 -2.45 -10.19 -11.13
N LYS A 130 -2.97 -10.84 -12.19
CA LYS A 130 -4.41 -10.86 -12.49
C LYS A 130 -5.22 -11.52 -11.38
N ASP A 131 -4.75 -12.64 -10.85
CA ASP A 131 -5.40 -13.37 -9.75
C ASP A 131 -5.46 -12.52 -8.46
N LEU A 132 -4.39 -11.79 -8.15
CA LEU A 132 -4.36 -10.86 -7.02
C LEU A 132 -5.34 -9.69 -7.20
N ALA A 133 -5.38 -9.08 -8.39
CA ALA A 133 -6.34 -8.03 -8.70
C ALA A 133 -7.80 -8.52 -8.59
N ALA A 134 -8.09 -9.72 -9.11
CA ALA A 134 -9.40 -10.35 -8.98
C ALA A 134 -9.76 -10.62 -7.52
N SER A 135 -8.82 -11.12 -6.72
CA SER A 135 -9.00 -11.36 -5.28
C SER A 135 -9.27 -10.06 -4.53
N TYR A 136 -8.57 -8.98 -4.88
CA TYR A 136 -8.79 -7.66 -4.28
C TYR A 136 -10.18 -7.09 -4.60
N VAL A 137 -10.64 -7.24 -5.85
CA VAL A 137 -12.00 -6.85 -6.23
C VAL A 137 -13.03 -7.67 -5.46
N SER A 138 -12.83 -9.00 -5.35
CA SER A 138 -13.71 -9.89 -4.58
C SER A 138 -13.76 -9.50 -3.11
N LEU A 139 -12.62 -9.14 -2.50
CA LEU A 139 -12.57 -8.65 -1.12
C LEU A 139 -13.43 -7.40 -0.93
N LYS A 140 -13.33 -6.42 -1.83
CA LYS A 140 -14.17 -5.20 -1.77
C LYS A 140 -15.65 -5.50 -1.95
N LYS A 141 -16.00 -6.51 -2.75
CA LYS A 141 -17.40 -6.92 -2.98
C LYS A 141 -18.05 -7.61 -1.78
N VAL A 142 -17.27 -8.15 -0.85
CA VAL A 142 -17.82 -8.73 0.39
C VAL A 142 -18.42 -7.64 1.29
N LEU A 143 -17.89 -6.42 1.22
CA LEU A 143 -18.34 -5.30 2.03
C LEU A 143 -19.54 -4.57 1.41
N SER A 144 -20.45 -4.11 2.25
CA SER A 144 -21.51 -3.18 1.84
C SER A 144 -20.93 -1.79 1.56
N LYS A 145 -21.71 -0.93 0.90
CA LYS A 145 -21.34 0.48 0.68
C LYS A 145 -21.11 1.22 2.00
N GLU A 146 -21.97 0.98 2.99
CA GLU A 146 -21.87 1.60 4.32
C GLU A 146 -20.61 1.14 5.06
N GLN A 147 -20.30 -0.16 5.02
CA GLN A 147 -19.07 -0.72 5.59
C GLN A 147 -17.82 -0.14 4.91
N CYS A 148 -17.86 0.07 3.60
CA CYS A 148 -16.75 0.71 2.87
C CYS A 148 -16.51 2.16 3.32
N THR A 149 -17.57 2.93 3.57
CA THR A 149 -17.45 4.31 4.06
C THR A 149 -16.85 4.34 5.46
N LYS A 150 -17.38 3.54 6.40
CA LYS A 150 -16.83 3.43 7.76
C LYS A 150 -15.37 3.02 7.76
N LEU A 151 -15.01 2.03 6.93
CA LEU A 151 -13.63 1.58 6.78
C LEU A 151 -12.71 2.69 6.27
N LYS A 152 -13.21 3.57 5.39
CA LYS A 152 -12.44 4.71 4.88
C LYS A 152 -12.24 5.76 5.96
N GLU A 153 -13.25 6.05 6.77
CA GLU A 153 -13.16 6.98 7.91
C GLU A 153 -12.15 6.46 8.95
N LEU A 154 -12.22 5.17 9.32
CA LEU A 154 -11.25 4.54 10.22
C LEU A 154 -9.82 4.62 9.66
N TRP A 155 -9.65 4.42 8.35
CA TRP A 155 -8.36 4.57 7.70
C TRP A 155 -7.84 6.02 7.79
N GLU A 156 -8.68 7.02 7.52
CA GLU A 156 -8.31 8.44 7.60
C GLU A 156 -8.03 8.90 9.04
N CYS A 157 -8.76 8.38 10.02
CA CYS A 157 -8.50 8.58 11.46
C CYS A 157 -7.18 7.96 11.89
N SER A 158 -6.89 6.71 11.49
CA SER A 158 -5.61 6.05 11.75
C SER A 158 -4.44 6.82 11.15
N MET A 159 -4.64 7.52 10.04
CA MET A 159 -3.62 8.31 9.35
C MET A 159 -3.41 9.71 9.95
N SER A 160 -4.39 10.23 10.70
CA SER A 160 -4.32 11.56 11.33
C SER A 160 -3.80 11.53 12.77
N GLY A 161 -3.54 10.34 13.34
CA GLY A 161 -2.92 10.16 14.65
C GLY A 161 -3.81 10.53 15.84
N THR A 162 -5.11 10.76 15.62
CA THR A 162 -6.06 11.24 16.64
C THR A 162 -6.74 10.15 17.45
N VAL A 163 -6.61 8.88 17.06
CA VAL A 163 -7.12 7.73 17.82
C VAL A 163 -6.02 6.68 17.94
N LYS A 164 -5.96 6.01 19.09
CA LYS A 164 -5.13 4.83 19.36
C LYS A 164 -5.56 3.69 18.45
N CYS A 165 -5.19 3.75 17.17
CA CYS A 165 -5.22 2.59 16.32
C CYS A 165 -4.31 1.56 17.00
N VAL A 166 -4.79 0.34 17.18
CA VAL A 166 -3.94 -0.79 17.59
C VAL A 166 -2.89 -0.92 16.50
N MET A 167 -1.72 -0.29 16.72
CA MET A 167 -0.50 -0.60 16.01
C MET A 167 -0.30 -2.09 16.24
N MET A 168 -0.65 -2.90 15.25
CA MET A 168 -0.54 -4.35 15.43
C MET A 168 0.93 -4.72 15.62
N PRO A 169 1.21 -5.65 16.56
CA PRO A 169 2.54 -6.18 16.74
C PRO A 169 3.02 -6.86 15.46
N GLU A 170 4.34 -6.78 15.29
CA GLU A 170 5.17 -7.22 14.18
C GLU A 170 5.21 -8.76 14.02
N GLU A 171 4.09 -9.46 14.20
CA GLU A 171 4.03 -10.92 14.06
C GLU A 171 3.85 -11.36 12.59
N SER A 172 4.50 -10.63 11.68
CA SER A 172 4.85 -11.13 10.35
C SER A 172 6.36 -11.09 10.08
N ALA A 173 7.18 -11.10 11.14
CA ALA A 173 8.62 -11.41 11.11
C ALA A 173 8.96 -12.84 10.61
N GLY A 174 8.09 -13.44 9.80
CA GLY A 174 8.31 -14.69 9.07
C GLY A 174 8.15 -14.53 7.55
N MET A 175 8.03 -13.32 7.02
CA MET A 175 8.29 -13.07 5.60
C MET A 175 9.80 -12.94 5.45
N MET A 176 10.43 -14.08 5.17
CA MET A 176 11.81 -14.21 4.74
C MET A 176 12.12 -13.08 3.74
N PRO A 177 13.15 -12.25 3.97
CA PRO A 177 13.56 -11.27 2.98
C PRO A 177 13.83 -11.99 1.65
N PRO A 178 13.48 -11.40 0.49
CA PRO A 178 13.95 -11.93 -0.77
C PRO A 178 15.48 -11.97 -0.68
N GLU A 179 16.04 -13.16 -0.84
CA GLU A 179 17.48 -13.45 -0.88
C GLU A 179 18.21 -12.35 -1.63
N GLN A 180 18.75 -11.38 -0.89
CA GLN A 180 19.80 -10.48 -1.34
C GLN A 180 21.12 -11.17 -1.05
N GLU A 181 21.41 -12.26 -1.77
CA GLU A 181 22.75 -12.85 -1.80
C GLU A 181 22.79 -13.88 -2.94
N MET A 182 23.23 -13.45 -4.14
CA MET A 182 24.19 -14.19 -4.99
C MET A 182 24.51 -13.45 -6.31
N GLU A 183 24.75 -12.13 -6.30
CA GLU A 183 25.41 -11.46 -7.44
C GLU A 183 26.49 -10.49 -6.91
N ARG A 184 27.36 -11.02 -6.05
CA ARG A 184 28.61 -10.37 -5.68
C ARG A 184 29.78 -11.35 -5.79
N GLU A 185 29.85 -12.09 -6.90
CA GLU A 185 31.05 -12.82 -7.32
C GLU A 185 31.16 -12.78 -8.85
N SER A 186 31.64 -11.66 -9.36
CA SER A 186 32.28 -11.57 -10.68
C SER A 186 33.29 -10.42 -10.66
N GLU A 187 34.35 -10.63 -9.88
CA GLU A 187 35.70 -10.17 -10.22
C GLU A 187 36.55 -11.40 -10.53
#